data_AF-A0A6L7VM48-F1
#
_entry.id   AF-A0A6L7VM48-F1
#
_cell.length_a   1.000
_cell.length_b   1.000
_cell.length_c   1.000
_cell.angle_alpha   90.00
_cell.angle_beta   90.00
_cell.angle_gamma   90.00
#
_symmetry.space_group_name_H-M   'P 1'
#
loop_
_entity.id
_entity.type
_entity.pdbx_description
1 polymer ?
#
loop_
_entity_poly.entity_id
_entity_poly.type
_entity_poly.pdbx_seq_one_letter_code
_entity_poly.pdbx_strand_id
1 'polypeptide(L)'
;MHDRIFRPQDAVSFRTKHTDENGFIASIKGRTATVVTEDGDEYRVPIRELRLRKGAAPQRVRTLNDQARLDFKAGDRVAFARKGRARRLGRIVKVNPKYAHVNCGDAVWRVAYAHLAHVDVCTAGEDRRARLSEVETEADRLLHEHGLSDWRFTFDQATRRGGGCFFQTRQISVAEQFALNAPRSEVTDTLLHEIAHALVGDMHGHNKVWKAMARRIGCSAKVTHDVEFADTKWLATCPICRWQIARHRRRQGLVCRSCGCAVIFEPTVAAAPLAN
;
A
#
# COMPACT_ATOMS: atom_id res chain seq x y z
N MET A 1 29.53 18.25 3.24
CA MET A 1 29.08 16.84 3.41
C MET A 1 27.74 16.73 2.72
N HIS A 2 27.63 15.98 1.63
CA HIS A 2 26.31 15.69 1.05
C HIS A 2 25.49 14.97 2.12
N ASP A 3 24.33 15.51 2.48
CA ASP A 3 23.33 14.79 3.27
C ASP A 3 23.06 13.47 2.53
N ARG A 4 23.55 12.37 3.08
CA ARG A 4 23.44 11.05 2.44
C ARG A 4 22.01 10.59 2.57
N ILE A 5 21.31 10.53 1.44
CA ILE A 5 19.91 10.12 1.37
C ILE A 5 19.84 8.60 1.35
N PHE A 6 19.50 8.02 2.50
CA PHE A 6 19.05 6.62 2.55
C PHE A 6 17.72 6.46 1.83
N ARG A 7 17.54 5.33 1.16
CA ARG A 7 16.34 4.97 0.42
C ARG A 7 15.80 3.63 0.91
N PRO A 8 14.47 3.40 0.83
CA PRO A 8 13.93 2.05 0.98
C PRO A 8 14.69 1.07 0.08
N GLN A 9 14.94 -0.14 0.56
CA GLN A 9 15.72 -1.22 -0.05
C GLN A 9 17.24 -1.09 0.07
N ASP A 10 17.78 0.01 0.60
CA ASP A 10 19.23 0.09 0.85
C ASP A 10 19.67 -0.99 1.83
N ALA A 11 20.74 -1.69 1.47
CA ALA A 11 21.47 -2.57 2.37
C ALA A 11 22.24 -1.75 3.40
N VAL A 12 21.98 -2.00 4.67
CA VAL A 12 22.52 -1.24 5.80
C VAL A 12 23.03 -2.15 6.90
N SER A 13 23.94 -1.62 7.70
CA SER A 13 24.33 -2.17 8.99
C SER A 13 24.09 -1.14 10.09
N PHE A 14 23.85 -1.63 11.31
CA PHE A 14 23.63 -0.82 12.50
C PHE A 14 23.99 -1.62 13.75
N ARG A 15 24.20 -0.90 14.86
CA ARG A 15 24.55 -1.53 16.14
C ARG A 15 23.31 -1.66 17.02
N THR A 16 23.07 -2.84 17.55
CA THR A 16 22.12 -3.08 18.64
C THR A 16 22.84 -3.03 19.98
N LYS A 17 22.12 -3.26 21.09
CA LYS A 17 22.74 -3.37 22.41
C LYS A 17 23.70 -4.56 22.53
N HIS A 18 23.53 -5.58 21.70
CA HIS A 18 24.19 -6.88 21.86
C HIS A 18 25.14 -7.21 20.70
N THR A 19 24.85 -6.72 19.50
CA THR A 19 25.49 -7.17 18.24
C THR A 19 25.46 -6.06 17.18
N ASP A 20 26.33 -6.16 16.17
CA ASP A 20 26.18 -5.42 14.93
C ASP A 20 25.30 -6.25 13.98
N GLU A 21 24.25 -5.63 13.45
CA GLU A 21 23.23 -6.27 12.62
C GLU A 21 23.28 -5.77 11.18
N ASN A 22 22.93 -6.65 10.24
CA ASN A 22 22.83 -6.35 8.82
C ASN A 22 21.39 -6.52 8.33
N GLY A 23 20.94 -5.65 7.44
CA GLY A 23 19.59 -5.74 6.90
C GLY A 23 19.32 -4.76 5.77
N PHE A 24 18.04 -4.59 5.47
CA PHE A 24 17.56 -3.71 4.42
C PHE A 24 16.49 -2.76 4.94
N ILE A 25 16.50 -1.52 4.45
CA ILE A 25 15.50 -0.53 4.85
C ILE A 25 14.14 -0.89 4.25
N ALA A 26 13.16 -1.24 5.07
CA ALA A 26 11.77 -1.43 4.62
C ALA A 26 11.06 -0.10 4.37
N SER A 27 11.24 0.88 5.27
CA SER A 27 10.64 2.21 5.13
C SER A 27 11.39 3.27 5.92
N ILE A 28 11.21 4.53 5.52
CA ILE A 28 11.79 5.69 6.22
C ILE A 28 10.66 6.62 6.65
N LYS A 29 10.68 7.03 7.93
CA LYS A 29 9.73 7.98 8.49
C LYS A 29 10.44 9.00 9.37
N GLY A 30 10.54 10.23 8.88
CA GLY A 30 11.26 11.29 9.58
C GLY A 30 12.73 10.93 9.76
N ARG A 31 13.21 10.92 11.01
CA ARG A 31 14.61 10.59 11.35
C ARG A 31 14.85 9.11 11.68
N THR A 32 13.87 8.25 11.43
CA THR A 32 13.95 6.81 11.73
C THR A 32 13.66 5.97 10.50
N ALA A 33 14.38 4.87 10.34
CA ALA A 33 14.10 3.83 9.37
C ALA A 33 13.56 2.58 10.09
N THR A 34 12.67 1.85 9.43
CA THR A 34 12.40 0.45 9.76
C THR A 34 13.34 -0.40 8.92
N VAL A 35 14.16 -1.22 9.58
CA VAL A 35 15.10 -2.14 8.95
C VAL A 35 14.65 -3.57 9.26
N VAL A 36 14.62 -4.41 8.23
CA VAL A 36 14.43 -5.86 8.36
C VAL A 36 15.80 -6.51 8.20
N THR A 37 16.25 -7.27 9.19
CA THR A 37 17.55 -7.96 9.13
C THR A 37 17.52 -9.12 8.13
N GLU A 38 18.69 -9.65 7.79
CA GLU A 38 18.81 -10.85 6.95
C GLU A 38 18.11 -12.07 7.60
N ASP A 39 18.05 -12.12 8.93
CA ASP A 39 17.34 -13.14 9.71
C ASP A 39 15.83 -12.87 9.86
N GLY A 40 15.34 -11.73 9.34
CA GLY A 40 13.91 -11.37 9.35
C GLY A 40 13.44 -10.57 10.56
N ASP A 41 14.33 -10.19 11.47
CA ASP A 41 14.01 -9.35 12.62
C ASP A 41 13.78 -7.89 12.23
N GLU A 42 12.86 -7.23 12.92
CA GLU A 42 12.50 -5.84 12.66
C GLU A 42 13.04 -4.88 13.70
N TYR A 43 13.77 -3.86 13.22
CA TYR A 43 14.30 -2.80 14.05
C TYR A 43 13.84 -1.43 13.58
N ARG A 44 13.58 -0.55 14.55
CA ARG A 44 13.42 0.87 14.28
C ARG A 44 14.71 1.60 14.64
N VAL A 45 15.45 2.02 13.63
CA VAL A 45 16.80 2.55 13.79
C VAL A 45 16.83 4.04 13.41
N PRO A 46 17.40 4.92 14.26
CA PRO A 46 17.69 6.30 13.88
C PRO A 46 18.60 6.35 12.64
N ILE A 47 18.28 7.19 11.66
CA ILE A 47 19.03 7.25 10.38
C ILE A 47 20.53 7.52 10.60
N ARG A 48 20.89 8.33 11.60
CA ARG A 48 22.28 8.63 11.97
C ARG A 48 23.10 7.42 12.41
N GLU A 49 22.44 6.34 12.85
CA GLU A 49 23.06 5.10 13.32
C GLU A 49 23.22 4.07 12.19
N LEU A 50 22.61 4.31 11.02
CA LEU A 50 22.76 3.44 9.86
C LEU A 50 24.09 3.65 9.14
N ARG A 51 24.62 2.58 8.55
CA ARG A 51 25.78 2.60 7.64
C ARG A 51 25.40 1.81 6.38
N LEU A 52 25.66 2.36 5.19
CA LEU A 52 25.44 1.62 3.94
C LEU A 52 26.46 0.49 3.82
N ARG A 53 25.98 -0.68 3.39
CA ARG A 53 26.83 -1.81 3.02
C ARG A 53 27.25 -1.66 1.56
N LYS A 54 28.49 -1.19 1.33
CA LYS A 54 29.02 -1.00 -0.02
C LYS A 54 29.09 -2.33 -0.76
N GLY A 55 28.67 -2.34 -2.02
CA GLY A 55 28.68 -3.54 -2.87
C GLY A 55 27.49 -4.47 -2.66
N ALA A 56 26.70 -4.28 -1.60
CA ALA A 56 25.45 -5.03 -1.43
C ALA A 56 24.36 -4.43 -2.34
N ALA A 57 23.72 -5.28 -3.13
CA ALA A 57 22.60 -4.89 -3.96
C ALA A 57 21.40 -4.49 -3.08
N PRO A 58 20.60 -3.49 -3.50
CA PRO A 58 19.36 -3.19 -2.79
C PRO A 58 18.39 -4.36 -2.88
N GLN A 59 17.62 -4.59 -1.81
CA GLN A 59 16.66 -5.69 -1.75
C GLN A 59 15.33 -5.22 -1.16
N ARG A 60 14.22 -5.64 -1.78
CA ARG A 60 12.89 -5.47 -1.21
C ARG A 60 12.71 -6.39 0.00
N VAL A 61 12.25 -5.80 1.09
CA VAL A 61 11.89 -6.49 2.32
C VAL A 61 10.50 -6.05 2.77
N ARG A 62 9.76 -6.98 3.38
CA ARG A 62 8.44 -6.72 3.95
C ARG A 62 8.52 -6.86 5.46
N THR A 63 7.90 -5.93 6.17
CA THR A 63 7.71 -6.07 7.62
C THR A 63 6.85 -7.31 7.90
N LEU A 64 7.07 -7.99 9.02
CA LEU A 64 6.21 -9.02 9.62
C LEU A 64 4.74 -8.60 9.59
N ASN A 65 4.45 -7.34 9.91
CA ASN A 65 3.09 -6.83 9.85
C ASN A 65 2.56 -6.73 8.41
N ASP A 66 3.37 -6.32 7.43
CA ASP A 66 2.98 -6.35 6.02
C ASP A 66 2.79 -7.77 5.51
N GLN A 67 3.66 -8.70 5.89
CA GLN A 67 3.55 -10.13 5.56
C GLN A 67 2.25 -10.72 6.12
N ALA A 68 2.00 -10.53 7.42
CA ALA A 68 0.78 -10.99 8.08
C ALA A 68 -0.48 -10.35 7.50
N ARG A 69 -0.43 -9.06 7.13
CA ARG A 69 -1.57 -8.38 6.51
C ARG A 69 -2.00 -9.01 5.19
N LEU A 70 -1.06 -9.56 4.42
CA LEU A 70 -1.38 -10.20 3.14
C LEU A 70 -2.24 -11.44 3.30
N ASP A 71 -2.22 -12.07 4.47
CA ASP A 71 -3.05 -13.24 4.79
C ASP A 71 -4.53 -12.92 4.91
N PHE A 72 -4.89 -11.64 5.02
CA PHE A 72 -6.24 -11.21 5.32
C PHE A 72 -6.80 -10.27 4.24
N LYS A 73 -8.10 -10.42 3.95
CA LYS A 73 -8.90 -9.51 3.12
C LYS A 73 -10.23 -9.18 3.79
N ALA A 74 -10.90 -8.14 3.27
CA ALA A 74 -12.28 -7.86 3.68
C ALA A 74 -13.18 -9.05 3.32
N GLY A 75 -14.08 -9.40 4.23
CA GLY A 75 -14.97 -10.55 4.15
C GLY A 75 -14.46 -11.82 4.84
N ASP A 76 -13.20 -11.90 5.25
CA ASP A 76 -12.68 -13.10 5.92
C ASP A 76 -13.30 -13.30 7.29
N ARG A 77 -13.62 -14.56 7.62
CA ARG A 77 -14.05 -14.96 8.96
C ARG A 77 -12.82 -15.22 9.82
N VAL A 78 -12.71 -14.46 10.89
CA VAL A 78 -11.52 -14.46 11.75
C VAL A 78 -11.90 -14.60 13.20
N ALA A 79 -10.96 -15.14 13.97
CA ALA A 79 -11.01 -15.17 15.40
C ALA A 79 -9.84 -14.39 15.99
N PHE A 80 -10.06 -13.79 17.16
CA PHE A 80 -8.99 -13.22 17.96
C PHE A 80 -9.32 -13.35 19.44
N ALA A 81 -8.28 -13.34 20.28
CA ALA A 81 -8.41 -13.26 21.73
C ALA A 81 -7.56 -12.10 22.25
N ARG A 82 -8.09 -11.35 23.21
CA ARG A 82 -7.28 -10.42 24.00
C ARG A 82 -6.77 -11.19 25.22
N LYS A 83 -5.56 -10.87 25.68
CA LYS A 83 -4.98 -11.48 26.88
C LYS A 83 -6.00 -11.50 28.03
N GLY A 84 -6.29 -12.70 28.55
CA GLY A 84 -7.24 -12.90 29.65
C GLY A 84 -8.73 -12.79 29.29
N ARG A 85 -9.11 -12.81 28.01
CA ARG A 85 -10.51 -12.79 27.57
C ARG A 85 -10.83 -13.95 26.64
N ALA A 86 -12.10 -14.34 26.61
CA ALA A 86 -12.62 -15.36 25.71
C ALA A 86 -12.35 -15.01 24.24
N ARG A 87 -12.13 -16.05 23.42
CA ARG A 87 -11.99 -15.96 21.97
C ARG A 87 -13.25 -15.33 21.38
N ARG A 88 -13.08 -14.36 20.49
CA ARG A 88 -14.17 -13.72 19.74
C ARG A 88 -14.07 -14.10 18.27
N LEU A 89 -15.24 -14.33 17.67
CA LEU A 89 -15.40 -14.53 16.24
C LEU A 89 -15.94 -13.24 15.62
N GLY A 90 -15.55 -13.00 14.38
CA GLY A 90 -16.06 -11.87 13.61
C GLY A 90 -15.65 -11.95 12.15
N ARG A 91 -16.01 -10.92 11.40
CA ARG A 91 -15.71 -10.79 9.98
C ARG A 91 -14.88 -9.54 9.73
N ILE A 92 -13.82 -9.64 8.95
CA ILE A 92 -13.04 -8.47 8.55
C ILE A 92 -13.92 -7.59 7.67
N VAL A 93 -14.14 -6.35 8.08
CA VAL A 93 -14.86 -5.36 7.27
C VAL A 93 -13.91 -4.42 6.54
N LYS A 94 -12.66 -4.30 7.02
CA LYS A 94 -11.64 -3.47 6.38
C LYS A 94 -10.24 -3.89 6.79
N VAL A 95 -9.32 -3.91 5.83
CA VAL A 95 -7.88 -4.10 6.04
C VAL A 95 -7.20 -2.73 5.99
N ASN A 96 -6.45 -2.36 7.03
CA ASN A 96 -5.59 -1.17 7.03
C ASN A 96 -4.13 -1.58 7.18
N PRO A 97 -3.14 -0.73 6.87
CA PRO A 97 -1.74 -1.13 6.93
C PRO A 97 -1.28 -1.74 8.26
N LYS A 98 -1.84 -1.33 9.42
CA LYS A 98 -1.39 -1.79 10.75
C LYS A 98 -2.34 -2.73 11.50
N TYR A 99 -3.60 -2.81 11.08
CA TYR A 99 -4.63 -3.57 11.78
C TYR A 99 -5.85 -3.75 10.87
N ALA A 100 -6.64 -4.78 11.12
CA ALA A 100 -7.95 -4.95 10.52
C ALA A 100 -9.06 -4.34 11.39
N HIS A 101 -10.16 -3.95 10.76
CA HIS A 101 -11.44 -3.76 11.42
C HIS A 101 -12.22 -5.07 11.34
N VAL A 102 -12.61 -5.61 12.49
CA VAL A 102 -13.34 -6.87 12.62
C VAL A 102 -14.70 -6.58 13.24
N ASN A 103 -15.78 -6.86 12.51
CA ASN A 103 -17.14 -6.77 13.03
C ASN A 103 -17.50 -8.07 13.76
N CYS A 104 -17.85 -7.97 15.03
CA CYS A 104 -18.26 -9.09 15.88
C CYS A 104 -19.78 -9.11 16.15
N GLY A 105 -20.57 -8.40 15.34
CA GLY A 105 -22.02 -8.24 15.47
C GLY A 105 -22.41 -7.08 16.40
N ASP A 106 -21.83 -7.03 17.60
CA ASP A 106 -22.06 -5.97 18.60
C ASP A 106 -21.24 -4.70 18.35
N ALA A 107 -20.01 -4.86 17.87
CA ALA A 107 -19.06 -3.78 17.69
C ALA A 107 -18.02 -4.09 16.60
N VAL A 108 -17.38 -3.02 16.09
CA VAL A 108 -16.22 -3.10 15.20
C VAL A 108 -14.94 -2.91 16.00
N TRP A 109 -14.07 -3.91 15.97
CA TRP A 109 -12.81 -3.96 16.71
C TRP A 109 -11.62 -3.67 15.81
N ARG A 110 -10.63 -2.95 16.33
CA ARG A 110 -9.32 -2.77 15.70
C ARG A 110 -8.38 -3.85 16.21
N VAL A 111 -7.97 -4.77 15.33
CA VAL A 111 -7.18 -5.94 15.71
C VAL A 111 -5.90 -5.99 14.87
N ALA A 112 -4.75 -6.06 15.54
CA ALA A 112 -3.46 -6.25 14.87
C ALA A 112 -3.41 -7.63 14.20
N TYR A 113 -2.75 -7.73 13.04
CA TYR A 113 -2.73 -8.98 12.25
C TYR A 113 -2.13 -10.16 13.02
N ALA A 114 -1.11 -9.92 13.84
CA ALA A 114 -0.50 -10.94 14.70
C ALA A 114 -1.46 -11.58 15.72
N HIS A 115 -2.64 -11.00 15.96
CA HIS A 115 -3.64 -11.56 16.87
C HIS A 115 -4.84 -12.17 16.14
N LEU A 116 -4.86 -12.12 14.80
CA LEU A 116 -5.91 -12.70 13.99
C LEU A 116 -5.54 -14.13 13.61
N ALA A 117 -6.53 -15.01 13.65
CA ALA A 117 -6.46 -16.34 13.08
C ALA A 117 -7.66 -16.53 12.15
N HIS A 118 -7.45 -17.19 11.01
CA HIS A 118 -8.56 -17.61 10.17
C HIS A 118 -9.42 -18.65 10.91
N VAL A 119 -10.73 -18.55 10.75
CA VAL A 119 -11.67 -19.59 11.22
C VAL A 119 -11.75 -20.73 10.21
N ASP A 120 -11.56 -20.41 8.93
CA ASP A 120 -11.61 -21.34 7.81
C ASP A 120 -10.23 -21.53 7.17
N VAL A 121 -10.03 -22.62 6.43
CA VAL A 121 -8.86 -22.75 5.56
C VAL A 121 -8.96 -21.69 4.46
N CYS A 122 -7.97 -20.79 4.36
CA CYS A 122 -7.95 -19.72 3.39
C CYS A 122 -6.59 -19.70 2.67
N THR A 123 -6.58 -20.02 1.37
CA THR A 123 -5.39 -19.94 0.50
C THR A 123 -5.19 -18.54 -0.08
N ALA A 124 -6.14 -17.62 0.10
CA ALA A 124 -6.11 -16.29 -0.52
C ALA A 124 -4.86 -15.49 -0.13
N GLY A 125 -4.27 -15.73 1.04
CA GLY A 125 -3.01 -15.10 1.44
C GLY A 125 -1.83 -15.46 0.53
N GLU A 126 -1.76 -16.72 0.10
CA GLU A 126 -0.73 -17.22 -0.81
C GLU A 126 -0.90 -16.63 -2.21
N ASP A 127 -2.13 -16.64 -2.73
CA ASP A 127 -2.46 -16.05 -4.04
C ASP A 127 -2.11 -14.55 -4.10
N ARG A 128 -2.39 -13.82 -3.01
CA ARG A 128 -2.08 -12.39 -2.90
C ARG A 128 -0.57 -12.14 -2.88
N ARG A 129 0.21 -12.96 -2.14
CA ARG A 129 1.68 -12.87 -2.15
C ARG A 129 2.24 -13.20 -3.52
N ALA A 130 1.77 -14.27 -4.15
CA ALA A 130 2.17 -14.65 -5.51
C ALA A 130 1.89 -13.50 -6.48
N ARG A 131 0.67 -12.93 -6.44
CA ARG A 131 0.27 -11.80 -7.28
C ARG A 131 1.18 -10.58 -7.12
N LEU A 132 1.53 -10.21 -5.89
CA LEU A 132 2.43 -9.08 -5.66
C LEU A 132 3.87 -9.38 -6.10
N SER A 133 4.33 -10.62 -5.93
CA SER A 133 5.64 -11.06 -6.39
C SER A 133 5.76 -11.05 -7.93
N GLU A 134 4.70 -11.44 -8.64
CA GLU A 134 4.62 -11.30 -10.10
C GLU A 134 4.78 -9.85 -10.54
N VAL A 135 4.08 -8.92 -9.88
CA VAL A 135 4.15 -7.49 -10.22
C VAL A 135 5.52 -6.91 -9.90
N GLU A 136 6.16 -7.33 -8.80
CA GLU A 136 7.54 -6.96 -8.47
C GLU A 136 8.53 -7.44 -9.53
N THR A 137 8.40 -8.69 -9.97
CA THR A 137 9.26 -9.28 -11.01
C THR A 137 9.10 -8.55 -12.33
N GLU A 138 7.86 -8.25 -12.72
CA GLU A 138 7.56 -7.51 -13.93
C GLU A 138 8.09 -6.07 -13.87
N ALA A 139 7.95 -5.39 -12.73
CA ALA A 139 8.48 -4.05 -12.55
C ALA A 139 10.00 -4.02 -12.66
N ASP A 140 10.72 -4.97 -12.06
CA ASP A 140 12.18 -5.06 -12.18
C ASP A 140 12.62 -5.32 -13.62
N ARG A 141 11.94 -6.24 -14.32
CA ARG A 141 12.19 -6.54 -15.73
C ARG A 141 12.03 -5.28 -16.59
N LEU A 142 10.92 -4.56 -16.43
CA LEU A 142 10.65 -3.34 -17.19
C LEU A 142 11.62 -2.21 -16.87
N LEU A 143 11.95 -2.00 -15.59
CA LEU A 143 12.96 -1.00 -15.19
C LEU A 143 14.31 -1.31 -15.85
N HIS A 144 14.73 -2.57 -15.84
CA HIS A 144 15.96 -3.00 -16.47
C HIS A 144 15.93 -2.82 -18.00
N GLU A 145 14.87 -3.26 -18.68
CA GLU A 145 14.69 -3.12 -20.14
C GLU A 145 14.74 -1.67 -20.62
N HIS A 146 14.29 -0.74 -19.77
CA HIS A 146 14.29 0.68 -20.07
C HIS A 146 15.51 1.45 -19.52
N GLY A 147 16.53 0.75 -19.02
CA GLY A 147 17.79 1.35 -18.58
C GLY A 147 17.70 2.13 -17.26
N LEU A 148 16.67 1.88 -16.46
CA LEU A 148 16.41 2.55 -15.17
C LEU A 148 17.00 1.74 -14.00
N SER A 149 18.27 1.33 -14.12
CA SER A 149 18.95 0.44 -13.16
C SER A 149 19.17 1.05 -11.76
N ASP A 150 19.10 2.38 -11.65
CA ASP A 150 19.21 3.12 -10.40
C ASP A 150 17.86 3.54 -9.79
N TRP A 151 16.76 3.19 -10.47
CA TRP A 151 15.39 3.33 -10.00
C TRP A 151 14.92 2.10 -9.22
N ARG A 152 13.93 2.29 -8.35
CA ARG A 152 13.37 1.23 -7.51
C ARG A 152 11.86 1.15 -7.63
N PHE A 153 11.34 -0.07 -7.63
CA PHE A 153 9.91 -0.32 -7.53
C PHE A 153 9.48 -0.55 -6.07
N THR A 154 8.30 -0.04 -5.67
CA THR A 154 7.65 -0.35 -4.38
C THR A 154 6.13 -0.38 -4.51
N PHE A 155 5.46 -1.04 -3.57
CA PHE A 155 4.03 -0.79 -3.37
C PHE A 155 3.78 0.40 -2.45
N ASP A 156 2.64 1.06 -2.65
CA ASP A 156 2.11 2.04 -1.70
C ASP A 156 0.63 1.81 -1.38
N GLN A 157 0.09 2.65 -0.50
CA GLN A 157 -1.27 2.55 0.01
C GLN A 157 -2.19 3.64 -0.58
N ALA A 158 -1.90 4.09 -1.80
CA ALA A 158 -2.81 4.97 -2.52
C ALA A 158 -4.15 4.27 -2.76
N THR A 159 -5.22 5.07 -2.77
CA THR A 159 -6.61 4.58 -2.88
C THR A 159 -7.31 5.15 -4.10
N ARG A 160 -6.58 5.89 -4.96
CA ARG A 160 -7.14 6.59 -6.12
C ARG A 160 -6.23 6.56 -7.35
N ARG A 161 -4.92 6.73 -7.16
CA ARG A 161 -3.94 6.58 -8.25
C ARG A 161 -3.47 5.13 -8.30
N GLY A 162 -3.45 4.53 -9.48
CA GLY A 162 -2.87 3.19 -9.69
C GLY A 162 -1.35 3.18 -9.56
N GLY A 163 -0.66 4.20 -10.08
CA GLY A 163 0.81 4.32 -10.09
C GLY A 163 1.34 5.64 -9.53
N GLY A 164 2.66 5.78 -9.46
CA GLY A 164 3.32 7.07 -9.27
C GLY A 164 4.83 7.04 -9.51
N CYS A 165 5.34 8.09 -10.15
CA CYS A 165 6.76 8.35 -10.36
C CYS A 165 7.31 9.39 -9.36
N PHE A 166 8.40 9.06 -8.67
CA PHE A 166 9.07 9.92 -7.68
C PHE A 166 10.52 10.16 -8.08
N PHE A 167 10.76 11.21 -8.87
CA PHE A 167 12.08 11.57 -9.40
C PHE A 167 13.16 11.79 -8.33
N GLN A 168 12.83 12.50 -7.26
CA GLN A 168 13.79 12.85 -6.19
C GLN A 168 14.42 11.60 -5.56
N THR A 169 13.63 10.52 -5.43
CA THR A 169 14.06 9.26 -4.84
C THR A 169 14.39 8.19 -5.87
N ARG A 170 14.20 8.47 -7.17
CA ARG A 170 14.23 7.51 -8.28
C ARG A 170 13.40 6.28 -7.96
N GLN A 171 12.11 6.50 -7.70
CA GLN A 171 11.21 5.42 -7.30
C GLN A 171 9.95 5.43 -8.18
N ILE A 172 9.52 4.25 -8.60
CA ILE A 172 8.20 4.00 -9.17
C ILE A 172 7.39 3.23 -8.13
N SER A 173 6.12 3.58 -7.96
CA SER A 173 5.21 2.79 -7.16
C SER A 173 3.94 2.41 -7.88
N VAL A 174 3.35 1.31 -7.43
CA VAL A 174 1.98 0.92 -7.75
C VAL A 174 1.20 0.80 -6.45
N ALA A 175 -0.06 1.24 -6.45
CA ALA A 175 -0.95 1.04 -5.32
C ALA A 175 -1.18 -0.45 -5.11
N GLU A 176 -0.93 -0.96 -3.91
CA GLU A 176 -0.99 -2.40 -3.66
C GLU A 176 -2.37 -3.00 -3.97
N GLN A 177 -3.43 -2.30 -3.58
CA GLN A 177 -4.79 -2.75 -3.87
C GLN A 177 -5.10 -2.71 -5.37
N PHE A 178 -4.49 -1.80 -6.13
CA PHE A 178 -4.61 -1.82 -7.59
C PHE A 178 -3.90 -3.04 -8.17
N ALA A 179 -2.67 -3.33 -7.74
CA ALA A 179 -1.94 -4.53 -8.18
C ALA A 179 -2.70 -5.84 -7.91
N LEU A 180 -3.38 -5.92 -6.76
CA LEU A 180 -4.15 -7.09 -6.33
C LEU A 180 -5.46 -7.26 -7.09
N ASN A 181 -6.15 -6.16 -7.43
CA ASN A 181 -7.52 -6.20 -7.93
C ASN A 181 -7.64 -5.89 -9.43
N ALA A 182 -6.66 -5.21 -10.03
CA ALA A 182 -6.69 -4.84 -11.44
C ALA A 182 -6.21 -5.99 -12.34
N PRO A 183 -6.72 -6.06 -13.60
CA PRO A 183 -6.19 -6.97 -14.62
C PRO A 183 -4.68 -6.80 -14.82
N ARG A 184 -3.99 -7.89 -15.17
CA ARG A 184 -2.54 -7.88 -15.48
C ARG A 184 -2.16 -6.78 -16.48
N SER A 185 -2.92 -6.62 -17.55
CA SER A 185 -2.68 -5.60 -18.57
C SER A 185 -2.74 -4.17 -18.03
N GLU A 186 -3.68 -3.86 -17.13
CA GLU A 186 -3.81 -2.53 -16.51
C GLU A 186 -2.64 -2.24 -15.56
N VAL A 187 -2.14 -3.27 -14.84
CA VAL A 187 -0.93 -3.14 -14.01
C VAL A 187 0.30 -2.88 -14.88
N THR A 188 0.49 -3.65 -15.95
CA THR A 188 1.59 -3.43 -16.90
C THR A 188 1.52 -2.05 -17.55
N ASP A 189 0.34 -1.63 -18.01
CA ASP A 189 0.14 -0.30 -18.60
C ASP A 189 0.48 0.82 -17.61
N THR A 190 0.11 0.64 -16.34
CA THR A 190 0.45 1.57 -15.24
C THR A 190 1.96 1.60 -14.97
N LEU A 191 2.64 0.45 -14.94
CA LEU A 191 4.11 0.42 -14.78
C LEU A 191 4.80 1.16 -15.93
N LEU A 192 4.42 0.88 -17.17
CA LEU A 192 4.95 1.57 -18.35
C LEU A 192 4.60 3.07 -18.33
N HIS A 193 3.42 3.46 -17.84
CA HIS A 193 3.05 4.87 -17.66
C HIS A 193 4.05 5.61 -16.77
N GLU A 194 4.38 5.04 -15.61
CA GLU A 194 5.31 5.65 -14.66
C GLU A 194 6.77 5.59 -15.15
N ILE A 195 7.15 4.52 -15.87
CA ILE A 195 8.45 4.42 -16.54
C ILE A 195 8.59 5.48 -17.63
N ALA A 196 7.54 5.74 -18.40
CA ALA A 196 7.54 6.81 -19.39
C ALA A 196 7.83 8.17 -18.73
N HIS A 197 7.22 8.46 -17.57
CA HIS A 197 7.56 9.67 -16.79
C HIS A 197 9.03 9.68 -16.42
N ALA A 198 9.54 8.59 -15.81
CA ALA A 198 10.94 8.48 -15.40
C ALA A 198 11.92 8.75 -16.56
N LEU A 199 11.59 8.30 -17.78
CA LEU A 199 12.42 8.48 -18.98
C LEU A 199 12.40 9.90 -19.55
N VAL A 200 11.26 10.61 -19.49
CA VAL A 200 11.16 11.95 -20.09
C VAL A 200 11.49 13.09 -19.12
N GLY A 201 11.44 12.84 -17.82
CA GLY A 201 11.69 13.86 -16.80
C GLY A 201 10.41 14.54 -16.26
N ASP A 202 10.54 15.17 -15.10
CA ASP A 202 9.44 15.75 -14.30
C ASP A 202 8.74 16.94 -14.96
N MET A 203 9.46 17.67 -15.82
CA MET A 203 8.92 18.78 -16.60
C MET A 203 7.92 18.33 -17.68
N HIS A 204 7.94 17.05 -18.03
CA HIS A 204 7.04 16.46 -19.01
C HIS A 204 5.96 15.65 -18.30
N GLY A 205 4.91 16.32 -17.82
CA GLY A 205 3.63 15.67 -17.52
C GLY A 205 3.05 14.98 -18.75
N HIS A 206 1.73 14.80 -18.87
CA HIS A 206 1.15 14.05 -20.00
C HIS A 206 1.13 14.80 -21.36
N ASN A 207 2.16 15.60 -21.65
CA ASN A 207 2.34 16.36 -22.88
C ASN A 207 2.73 15.46 -24.08
N LYS A 208 2.97 16.07 -25.26
CA LYS A 208 3.30 15.34 -26.49
C LYS A 208 4.56 14.48 -26.37
N VAL A 209 5.57 14.94 -25.63
CA VAL A 209 6.83 14.22 -25.42
C VAL A 209 6.58 12.95 -24.61
N TRP A 210 5.87 13.08 -23.48
CA TRP A 210 5.48 11.92 -22.67
C TRP A 210 4.61 10.94 -23.45
N LYS A 211 3.58 11.43 -24.18
CA LYS A 211 2.69 10.56 -24.97
C LYS A 211 3.44 9.80 -26.07
N ALA A 212 4.46 10.41 -26.67
CA ALA A 212 5.30 9.75 -27.65
C ALA A 212 6.14 8.65 -26.99
N MET A 213 6.76 8.95 -25.84
CA MET A 213 7.54 7.96 -25.08
C MET A 213 6.67 6.80 -24.58
N ALA A 214 5.52 7.10 -23.96
CA ALA A 214 4.58 6.11 -23.46
C ALA A 214 4.19 5.10 -24.56
N ARG A 215 3.77 5.59 -25.73
CA ARG A 215 3.43 4.69 -26.85
C ARG A 215 4.63 3.90 -27.38
N ARG A 216 5.80 4.53 -27.44
CA ARG A 216 7.04 3.88 -27.88
C ARG A 216 7.40 2.67 -27.02
N ILE A 217 7.15 2.74 -25.71
CA ILE A 217 7.43 1.64 -24.77
C ILE A 217 6.22 0.71 -24.54
N GLY A 218 5.15 0.85 -25.33
CA GLY A 218 3.98 -0.04 -25.27
C GLY A 218 2.88 0.39 -24.28
N CYS A 219 2.97 1.55 -23.66
CA CYS A 219 1.87 2.12 -22.88
C CYS A 219 0.78 2.70 -23.79
N SER A 220 -0.48 2.54 -23.38
CA SER A 220 -1.68 3.08 -24.01
C SER A 220 -1.69 4.62 -24.10
N ALA A 221 -0.87 5.28 -23.28
CA ALA A 221 -0.84 6.72 -23.08
C ALA A 221 -2.17 7.32 -22.57
N LYS A 222 -3.04 6.49 -21.97
CA LYS A 222 -4.19 6.96 -21.20
C LYS A 222 -3.70 7.64 -19.91
N VAL A 223 -4.39 8.72 -19.54
CA VAL A 223 -4.05 9.53 -18.35
C VAL A 223 -4.86 9.11 -17.13
N THR A 224 -6.01 8.47 -17.35
CA THR A 224 -6.91 7.96 -16.32
C THR A 224 -7.08 6.46 -16.47
N HIS A 225 -7.24 5.76 -15.35
CA HIS A 225 -7.75 4.39 -15.31
C HIS A 225 -9.18 4.41 -14.75
N ASP A 226 -9.99 3.44 -15.15
CA ASP A 226 -11.39 3.32 -14.72
C ASP A 226 -11.55 2.28 -13.59
N VAL A 227 -10.45 1.69 -13.12
CA VAL A 227 -10.47 0.67 -12.07
C VAL A 227 -10.77 1.29 -10.71
N GLU A 228 -11.89 0.89 -10.10
CA GLU A 228 -12.14 1.07 -8.68
C GLU A 228 -11.51 -0.07 -7.89
N PHE A 229 -10.45 0.22 -7.13
CA PHE A 229 -9.65 -0.82 -6.46
C PHE A 229 -9.53 -0.64 -4.95
N ALA A 230 -10.14 0.40 -4.37
CA ALA A 230 -10.04 0.68 -2.95
C ALA A 230 -11.38 1.11 -2.36
N ASP A 231 -11.70 0.57 -1.18
CA ASP A 231 -12.93 0.93 -0.47
C ASP A 231 -12.97 2.42 -0.10
N THR A 232 -14.12 3.02 -0.35
CA THR A 232 -14.45 4.35 0.18
C THR A 232 -14.58 4.28 1.70
N LYS A 233 -14.15 5.32 2.41
CA LYS A 233 -14.12 5.34 3.88
C LYS A 233 -15.41 5.87 4.50
N TRP A 234 -16.17 6.61 3.73
CA TRP A 234 -17.32 7.38 4.19
C TRP A 234 -18.46 7.29 3.20
N LEU A 235 -19.68 7.21 3.71
CA LEU A 235 -20.89 7.46 2.97
C LEU A 235 -21.36 8.88 3.31
N ALA A 236 -21.35 9.76 2.32
CA ALA A 236 -21.87 11.12 2.45
C ALA A 236 -23.35 11.11 2.11
N THR A 237 -24.19 11.45 3.08
CA THR A 237 -25.65 11.35 2.98
C THR A 237 -26.29 12.70 3.24
N CYS A 238 -27.26 13.07 2.41
CA CYS A 238 -28.15 14.18 2.72
C CYS A 238 -29.34 13.67 3.55
N PRO A 239 -29.57 14.16 4.77
CA PRO A 239 -30.65 13.65 5.61
C PRO A 239 -32.05 13.96 5.07
N ILE A 240 -32.20 15.04 4.29
CA ILE A 240 -33.49 15.46 3.71
C ILE A 240 -33.72 14.78 2.35
N CYS A 241 -32.80 14.97 1.41
CA CYS A 241 -32.94 14.43 0.05
C CYS A 241 -32.61 12.94 -0.07
N ARG A 242 -32.08 12.32 1.01
CA ARG A 242 -31.70 10.91 1.11
C ARG A 242 -30.73 10.34 0.07
N TRP A 243 -30.17 11.16 -0.81
CA TRP A 243 -29.10 10.72 -1.69
C TRP A 243 -27.85 10.34 -0.87
N GLN A 244 -27.09 9.39 -1.40
CA GLN A 244 -25.88 8.87 -0.78
C GLN A 244 -24.76 8.81 -1.82
N ILE A 245 -23.55 9.24 -1.44
CA ILE A 245 -22.36 9.18 -2.28
C ILE A 245 -21.18 8.67 -1.48
N ALA A 246 -20.51 7.64 -2.00
CA ALA A 246 -19.32 7.07 -1.43
C ALA A 246 -18.11 8.02 -1.54
N ARG A 247 -17.32 8.18 -0.47
CA ARG A 247 -16.22 9.16 -0.38
C ARG A 247 -14.99 8.57 0.35
N HIS A 248 -13.79 8.90 -0.13
CA HIS A 248 -12.54 8.51 0.56
C HIS A 248 -12.14 9.44 1.71
N ARG A 249 -12.64 10.69 1.74
CA ARG A 249 -12.34 11.69 2.80
C ARG A 249 -13.62 12.41 3.22
N ARG A 250 -13.71 12.71 4.51
CA ARG A 250 -14.70 13.64 5.07
C ARG A 250 -14.25 15.08 4.78
N ARG A 251 -15.19 15.91 4.32
CA ARG A 251 -15.00 17.37 4.23
C ARG A 251 -15.92 18.04 5.24
N GLN A 252 -15.41 19.02 5.98
CA GLN A 252 -16.23 19.83 6.86
C GLN A 252 -17.03 20.86 6.05
N GLY A 253 -18.21 21.25 6.54
CA GLY A 253 -19.04 22.28 5.92
C GLY A 253 -19.65 21.91 4.57
N LEU A 254 -19.70 20.61 4.21
CA LEU A 254 -20.35 20.20 2.97
C LEU A 254 -21.87 20.32 3.13
N VAL A 255 -22.50 21.10 2.24
CA VAL A 255 -23.96 21.28 2.18
C VAL A 255 -24.51 20.66 0.91
N CYS A 256 -25.72 20.13 0.99
CA CYS A 256 -26.42 19.59 -0.17
C CYS A 256 -26.86 20.73 -1.09
N ARG A 257 -26.54 20.63 -2.38
CA ARG A 257 -26.91 21.64 -3.39
C ARG A 257 -28.42 21.80 -3.55
N SER A 258 -29.22 20.78 -3.25
CA SER A 258 -30.68 20.79 -3.43
C SER A 258 -31.45 21.36 -2.24
N CYS A 259 -31.10 20.99 -0.99
CA CYS A 259 -31.83 21.42 0.23
C CYS A 259 -31.08 22.47 1.05
N GLY A 260 -29.81 22.76 0.75
CA GLY A 260 -28.93 23.58 1.61
C GLY A 260 -28.50 22.93 2.94
N CYS A 261 -29.06 21.77 3.27
CA CYS A 261 -28.83 21.09 4.53
C CYS A 261 -27.44 20.44 4.63
N ALA A 262 -26.91 20.35 5.86
CA ALA A 262 -25.59 19.79 6.12
C ALA A 262 -25.52 18.30 5.74
N VAL A 263 -24.46 17.92 5.04
CA VAL A 263 -24.20 16.52 4.66
C VAL A 263 -23.59 15.76 5.83
N ILE A 264 -24.19 14.63 6.17
CA ILE A 264 -23.72 13.74 7.22
C ILE A 264 -22.74 12.74 6.61
N PHE A 265 -21.66 12.43 7.34
CA PHE A 265 -20.67 11.45 6.92
C PHE A 265 -20.70 10.27 7.90
N GLU A 266 -21.11 9.11 7.40
CA GLU A 266 -21.10 7.86 8.16
C GLU A 266 -19.92 7.01 7.69
N PRO A 267 -19.21 6.30 8.59
CA PRO A 267 -18.23 5.30 8.15
C PRO A 267 -18.92 4.23 7.31
N THR A 268 -18.33 3.84 6.18
CA THR A 268 -18.83 2.71 5.38
C THR A 268 -18.76 1.37 6.12
N VAL A 269 -17.93 1.30 7.16
CA VAL A 269 -17.83 0.18 8.09
C VAL A 269 -18.61 0.47 9.36
N ALA A 270 -19.94 0.45 9.27
CA ALA A 270 -20.81 0.45 10.44
C ALA A 270 -20.93 -0.97 11.04
N ALA A 271 -21.23 -1.06 12.33
CA ALA A 271 -21.61 -2.32 12.96
C ALA A 271 -23.01 -2.73 12.46
N ALA A 272 -23.08 -3.37 11.31
CA ALA A 272 -24.29 -4.09 10.92
C ALA A 272 -24.29 -5.43 11.68
N PRO A 273 -25.43 -5.91 12.20
CA PRO A 273 -25.52 -7.24 12.78
C PRO A 273 -25.10 -8.27 11.72
N LEU A 274 -24.29 -9.26 12.12
CA LEU A 274 -23.97 -10.39 11.25
C LEU A 274 -25.28 -11.11 10.96
N ALA A 275 -25.69 -11.20 9.69
CA ALA A 275 -26.82 -12.02 9.32
C ALA A 275 -26.47 -13.49 9.64
N ASN A 276 -27.38 -14.14 10.39
CA ASN A 276 -27.26 -15.54 10.82
C ASN A 276 -27.11 -16.51 9.65
#